data_AF-A0A609S0W2-F1
#
_entry.id   AF-A0A609S0W2-F1
#
_cell.length_a   1.000
_cell.length_b   1.000
_cell.length_c   1.000
_cell.angle_alpha   90.00
_cell.angle_beta   90.00
_cell.angle_gamma   90.00
#
_symmetry.space_group_name_H-M   'P 1'
#
loop_
_entity.id
_entity.type
_entity.pdbx_description
1 polymer ?
#
loop_
_entity_poly.entity_id
_entity_poly.type
_entity_poly.pdbx_seq_one_letter_code
_entity_poly.pdbx_strand_id
1 'polypeptide(L)'
;MLKPDSLRRALTDAVMVLKTSPEMLRIFVDNGSIASTLATSLSFEKRYTLNVIVTDFTGDFDLLIVPVLAWLRENQPDIMTTDEGQKKGFTFYADINNDSSFDISISLMLTERTLVSEVDGALHVKNIPEPPPPEPVTRPMELYINGELVSKWDE
;
A
#
# COMPACT_ATOMS: atom_id res chain seq x y z
N MET A 1 7.61 -9.53 4.39
CA MET A 1 6.80 -8.40 3.90
C MET A 1 6.86 -8.44 2.39
N LEU A 2 5.77 -8.18 1.69
CA LEU A 2 5.67 -8.26 0.23
C LEU A 2 5.84 -6.89 -0.44
N LYS A 3 5.30 -5.83 0.19
CA LYS A 3 5.18 -4.51 -0.42
C LYS A 3 6.53 -3.80 -0.62
N PRO A 4 7.52 -3.85 0.30
CA PRO A 4 8.81 -3.19 0.10
C PRO A 4 9.56 -3.66 -1.17
N ASP A 5 9.64 -4.97 -1.38
CA ASP A 5 10.30 -5.55 -2.55
C ASP A 5 9.51 -5.31 -3.83
N SER A 6 8.18 -5.34 -3.76
CA SER A 6 7.29 -5.03 -4.88
C SER A 6 7.46 -3.57 -5.34
N LEU A 7 7.48 -2.62 -4.41
CA LEU A 7 7.68 -1.20 -4.72
C LEU A 7 9.09 -0.94 -5.26
N ARG A 8 10.13 -1.58 -4.69
CA ARG A 8 11.49 -1.51 -5.24
C ARG A 8 11.49 -1.88 -6.72
N ARG A 9 10.88 -3.02 -7.08
CA ARG A 9 10.81 -3.48 -8.47
C ARG A 9 10.07 -2.48 -9.34
N ALA A 10 8.90 -2.01 -8.90
CA ALA A 10 8.12 -1.01 -9.64
C ALA A 10 8.93 0.26 -9.96
N LEU A 11 9.69 0.77 -8.99
CA LEU A 11 10.58 1.91 -9.18
C LEU A 11 11.74 1.60 -10.12
N THR A 12 12.45 0.49 -9.95
CA THR A 12 13.59 0.13 -10.80
C THR A 12 13.18 -0.23 -12.23
N ASP A 13 11.97 -0.73 -12.43
CA ASP A 13 11.44 -1.03 -13.77
C ASP A 13 10.98 0.24 -14.50
N ALA A 14 10.45 1.23 -13.76
CA ALA A 14 10.02 2.51 -14.32
C ALA A 14 11.18 3.50 -14.54
N VAL A 15 12.19 3.49 -13.66
CA VAL A 15 13.26 4.50 -13.61
C VAL A 15 14.62 3.82 -13.78
N MET A 16 15.14 3.85 -15.00
CA MET A 16 16.35 3.11 -15.40
C MET A 16 17.57 3.40 -14.51
N VAL A 17 17.77 4.66 -14.09
CA VAL A 17 18.92 5.02 -13.26
C VAL A 17 18.91 4.31 -11.90
N LEU A 18 17.73 4.07 -11.30
CA LEU A 18 17.61 3.34 -10.04
C LEU A 18 17.95 1.85 -10.19
N LYS A 19 17.82 1.31 -11.42
CA LYS A 19 18.20 -0.06 -11.74
C LYS A 19 19.70 -0.20 -11.96
N THR A 20 20.33 0.77 -12.63
CA THR A 20 21.77 0.76 -12.91
C THR A 20 22.62 1.23 -11.73
N SER A 21 22.03 2.02 -10.83
CA SER A 21 22.66 2.61 -9.64
C SER A 21 21.82 2.30 -8.38
N PRO A 22 21.77 1.02 -7.94
CA PRO A 22 20.90 0.58 -6.85
C PRO A 22 21.24 1.22 -5.49
N GLU A 23 22.45 1.73 -5.31
CA GLU A 23 22.90 2.48 -4.14
C GLU A 23 22.15 3.81 -3.96
N MET A 24 21.65 4.40 -5.04
CA MET A 24 20.80 5.60 -4.97
C MET A 24 19.47 5.31 -4.28
N LEU A 25 18.99 4.05 -4.28
CA LEU A 25 17.66 3.67 -3.79
C LEU A 25 17.74 2.87 -2.49
N ARG A 26 17.41 3.53 -1.39
CA ARG A 26 17.23 2.88 -0.08
C ARG A 26 15.75 2.78 0.28
N ILE A 27 15.34 1.60 0.73
CA ILE A 27 13.99 1.36 1.24
C ILE A 27 14.10 0.75 2.63
N PHE A 28 13.35 1.29 3.59
CA PHE A 28 13.27 0.76 4.95
C PHE A 28 11.89 1.05 5.56
N VAL A 29 11.60 0.38 6.67
CA VAL A 29 10.33 0.55 7.40
C VAL A 29 10.60 1.14 8.77
N ASP A 30 9.71 2.03 9.22
CA ASP A 30 9.67 2.52 10.59
C ASP A 30 8.23 2.70 11.07
N ASN A 31 8.06 3.20 12.30
CA ASN A 31 6.74 3.45 12.91
C ASN A 31 5.79 2.23 12.86
N GLY A 32 6.38 1.04 13.03
CA GLY A 32 5.68 -0.22 12.92
C GLY A 32 4.75 -0.50 14.11
N SER A 33 3.57 -1.01 13.82
CA SER A 33 2.63 -1.58 14.80
C SER A 33 1.97 -2.84 14.25
N ILE A 34 1.51 -3.70 15.16
CA ILE A 34 0.82 -4.93 14.83
C ILE A 34 -0.63 -4.80 15.29
N ALA A 35 -1.55 -4.90 14.34
CA ALA A 35 -2.97 -5.01 14.62
C ALA A 35 -3.38 -6.48 14.61
N SER A 36 -3.74 -6.98 15.79
CA SER A 36 -4.26 -8.32 16.00
C SER A 36 -5.42 -8.28 16.97
N THR A 37 -6.22 -9.34 16.97
CA THR A 37 -7.34 -9.55 17.91
C THR A 37 -7.15 -10.87 18.64
N LEU A 38 -7.87 -11.09 19.74
CA LEU A 38 -7.94 -12.39 20.41
C LEU A 38 -8.89 -13.35 19.67
N ALA A 39 -8.71 -13.47 18.35
CA ALA A 39 -9.41 -14.43 17.53
C ALA A 39 -8.76 -15.81 17.67
N THR A 40 -9.44 -16.86 17.21
CA THR A 40 -8.89 -18.23 17.20
C THR A 40 -7.60 -18.32 16.37
N SER A 41 -7.52 -17.59 15.26
CA SER A 41 -6.30 -17.54 14.45
C SER A 41 -5.32 -16.50 14.97
N LEU A 42 -4.01 -16.75 14.85
CA LEU A 42 -2.95 -15.79 15.11
C LEU A 42 -2.69 -14.83 13.93
N SER A 43 -3.67 -14.63 13.05
CA SER A 43 -3.56 -13.72 11.91
C SER A 43 -3.45 -12.27 12.38
N PHE A 44 -2.68 -11.46 11.66
CA PHE A 44 -2.42 -10.07 12.04
C PHE A 44 -2.16 -9.19 10.82
N GLU A 45 -2.30 -7.89 11.02
CA GLU A 45 -1.93 -6.86 10.06
C GLU A 45 -0.72 -6.09 10.58
N LYS A 46 0.32 -5.98 9.75
CA LYS A 46 1.44 -5.06 9.97
C LYS A 46 1.01 -3.70 9.47
N ARG A 47 1.16 -2.65 10.29
CA ARG A 47 0.98 -1.25 9.89
C ARG A 47 2.29 -0.54 10.08
N TYR A 48 2.76 0.17 9.08
CA TYR A 48 4.09 0.76 9.11
C TYR A 48 4.22 1.90 8.11
N THR A 49 5.22 2.75 8.31
CA THR A 49 5.63 3.70 7.29
C THR A 49 6.76 3.07 6.47
N LEU A 50 6.55 2.98 5.16
CA LEU A 50 7.59 2.61 4.20
C LEU A 50 8.29 3.88 3.73
N ASN A 51 9.59 3.98 3.98
CA ASN A 51 10.40 5.10 3.55
C ASN A 51 11.23 4.69 2.33
N VAL A 52 11.14 5.49 1.28
CA VAL A 52 11.92 5.38 0.05
C VAL A 52 12.80 6.61 -0.05
N ILE A 53 14.11 6.41 0.01
CA ILE A 53 15.10 7.45 -0.18
C ILE A 53 15.75 7.27 -1.55
N VAL A 54 15.76 8.34 -2.33
CA VAL A 54 16.54 8.45 -3.55
C VAL A 54 17.51 9.63 -3.41
N THR A 55 18.80 9.38 -3.60
CA THR A 55 19.85 10.42 -3.51
C THR A 55 20.40 10.79 -4.88
N ASP A 56 20.88 12.03 -5.04
CA ASP A 56 21.53 12.55 -6.25
C ASP A 56 20.71 12.36 -7.53
N PHE A 57 19.38 12.45 -7.43
CA PHE A 57 18.50 12.24 -8.57
C PHE A 57 18.51 13.45 -9.49
N THR A 58 18.79 13.23 -10.77
CA THR A 58 18.89 14.29 -11.80
C THR A 58 17.73 14.29 -12.79
N GLY A 59 16.80 13.34 -12.64
CA GLY A 59 15.62 13.24 -13.49
C GLY A 59 14.48 14.14 -13.01
N ASP A 60 13.41 14.18 -13.81
CA ASP A 60 12.17 14.86 -13.42
C ASP A 60 11.54 14.20 -12.18
N PHE A 61 11.08 15.01 -11.23
CA PHE A 61 10.48 14.56 -9.98
C PHE A 61 9.31 13.59 -10.19
N ASP A 62 8.50 13.82 -11.21
CA ASP A 62 7.32 13.00 -11.52
C ASP A 62 7.70 11.58 -11.98
N LEU A 63 8.95 11.35 -12.42
CA LEU A 63 9.46 10.01 -12.72
C LEU A 63 9.48 9.11 -11.48
N LEU A 64 9.54 9.67 -10.27
CA LEU A 64 9.45 8.92 -9.02
C LEU A 64 8.01 8.84 -8.51
N ILE A 65 7.26 9.94 -8.60
CA ILE A 65 5.92 10.02 -8.02
C ILE A 65 4.91 9.17 -8.80
N VAL A 66 4.91 9.24 -10.12
CA VAL A 66 3.89 8.56 -10.94
C VAL A 66 3.96 7.03 -10.79
N PRO A 67 5.13 6.37 -10.82
CA PRO A 67 5.22 4.93 -10.54
C PRO A 67 4.76 4.55 -9.14
N VAL A 68 5.05 5.38 -8.13
CA VAL A 68 4.55 5.15 -6.76
C VAL A 68 3.03 5.22 -6.73
N LEU A 69 2.42 6.24 -7.36
CA LEU A 69 0.95 6.34 -7.47
C LEU A 69 0.34 5.13 -8.20
N ALA A 70 0.95 4.70 -9.32
CA ALA A 70 0.48 3.53 -10.05
C ALA A 70 0.55 2.26 -9.19
N TRP A 71 1.64 2.08 -8.45
CA TRP A 71 1.81 0.96 -7.52
C TRP A 71 0.82 1.00 -6.36
N LEU A 72 0.57 2.20 -5.79
CA LEU A 72 -0.36 2.41 -4.69
C LEU A 72 -1.81 2.07 -5.06
N ARG A 73 -2.24 2.32 -6.30
CA ARG A 73 -3.60 1.95 -6.76
C ARG A 73 -3.89 0.45 -6.58
N GLU A 74 -2.89 -0.38 -6.79
CA GLU A 74 -3.01 -1.85 -6.69
C GLU A 74 -2.68 -2.36 -5.29
N ASN A 75 -1.76 -1.69 -4.58
CA ASN A 75 -1.18 -2.23 -3.36
C ASN A 75 -1.62 -1.49 -2.08
N GLN A 76 -2.18 -0.30 -2.13
CA GLN A 76 -2.68 0.44 -0.94
C GLN A 76 -3.69 1.53 -1.37
N PRO A 77 -4.83 1.16 -1.99
CA PRO A 77 -5.75 2.12 -2.59
C PRO A 77 -6.43 3.05 -1.57
N ASP A 78 -6.51 2.65 -0.31
CA ASP A 78 -7.07 3.43 0.80
C ASP A 78 -6.33 4.75 1.06
N ILE A 79 -5.04 4.84 0.67
CA ILE A 79 -4.31 6.11 0.64
C ILE A 79 -5.01 7.15 -0.25
N MET A 80 -5.67 6.73 -1.33
CA MET A 80 -6.31 7.65 -2.28
C MET A 80 -7.80 7.87 -2.03
N THR A 81 -8.45 7.04 -1.20
CA THR A 81 -9.92 7.05 -1.03
C THR A 81 -10.39 7.54 0.34
N THR A 82 -9.49 7.67 1.31
CA THR A 82 -9.81 8.15 2.66
C THR A 82 -9.23 9.54 2.92
N ASP A 83 -9.89 10.36 3.75
CA ASP A 83 -9.40 11.70 4.11
C ASP A 83 -8.03 11.64 4.80
N GLU A 84 -7.83 10.68 5.70
CA GLU A 84 -6.56 10.46 6.36
C GLU A 84 -5.48 10.00 5.38
N GLY A 85 -5.81 9.05 4.50
CA GLY A 85 -4.92 8.59 3.44
C GLY A 85 -4.47 9.72 2.52
N GLN A 86 -5.40 10.54 2.03
CA GLN A 86 -5.08 11.65 1.13
C GLN A 86 -4.21 12.71 1.78
N LYS A 87 -4.37 12.93 3.10
CA LYS A 87 -3.61 13.94 3.84
C LYS A 87 -2.23 13.47 4.31
N LYS A 88 -2.07 12.17 4.60
CA LYS A 88 -0.89 11.64 5.32
C LYS A 88 -0.28 10.38 4.71
N GLY A 89 -1.02 9.67 3.88
CA GLY A 89 -0.68 8.33 3.42
C GLY A 89 0.44 8.29 2.39
N PHE A 90 0.66 9.37 1.64
CA PHE A 90 1.80 9.54 0.75
C PHE A 90 2.33 10.97 0.90
N THR A 91 3.45 11.11 1.60
CA THR A 91 4.14 12.39 1.79
C THR A 91 5.56 12.30 1.23
N PHE A 92 6.16 13.45 0.98
CA PHE A 92 7.54 13.54 0.56
C PHE A 92 8.24 14.73 1.21
N TYR A 93 9.55 14.61 1.30
CA TYR A 93 10.49 15.68 1.59
C TYR A 93 11.55 15.65 0.49
N ALA A 94 11.91 16.82 -0.04
CA ALA A 94 12.96 16.94 -1.05
C ALA A 94 13.97 18.00 -0.60
N ASP A 95 15.25 17.67 -0.73
CA ASP A 95 16.37 18.58 -0.54
C ASP A 95 17.03 18.85 -1.90
N ILE A 96 17.12 20.12 -2.28
CA ILE A 96 17.65 20.50 -3.59
C ILE A 96 19.17 20.64 -3.45
N ASN A 97 19.91 19.68 -3.99
CA ASN A 97 21.35 19.61 -3.84
C ASN A 97 22.04 20.72 -4.65
N ASN A 98 21.60 20.93 -5.89
CA ASN A 98 22.09 21.96 -6.82
C ASN A 98 21.08 22.21 -7.96
N ASP A 99 21.47 22.98 -8.99
CA ASP A 99 20.63 23.32 -10.14
C ASP A 99 20.16 22.12 -10.99
N SER A 100 20.68 20.92 -10.73
CA SER A 100 20.45 19.71 -11.54
C SER A 100 20.18 18.43 -10.77
N SER A 101 20.28 18.43 -9.42
CA SER A 101 19.99 17.23 -8.63
C SER A 101 19.32 17.53 -7.30
N PHE A 102 18.60 16.53 -6.78
CA PHE A 102 17.96 16.58 -5.49
C PHE A 102 17.97 15.21 -4.81
N ASP A 103 17.90 15.23 -3.48
CA ASP A 103 17.58 14.08 -2.65
C ASP A 103 16.10 14.10 -2.32
N ILE A 104 15.46 12.93 -2.31
CA ILE A 104 14.04 12.80 -1.98
C ILE A 104 13.82 11.66 -0.99
N SER A 105 13.01 11.92 0.03
CA SER A 105 12.46 10.94 0.96
C SER A 105 10.96 10.89 0.79
N ILE A 106 10.44 9.77 0.33
CA ILE A 106 9.01 9.47 0.23
C ILE A 106 8.62 8.60 1.42
N SER A 107 7.53 8.95 2.10
CA SER A 107 6.97 8.18 3.21
C SER A 107 5.55 7.71 2.86
N LEU A 108 5.31 6.41 2.96
CA LEU A 108 4.04 5.76 2.64
C LEU A 108 3.47 5.04 3.86
N MET A 109 2.24 5.33 4.26
CA MET A 109 1.56 4.59 5.33
C MET A 109 0.92 3.31 4.77
N LEU A 110 1.54 2.16 5.04
CA LEU A 110 1.14 0.89 4.43
C LEU A 110 0.62 -0.11 5.46
N THR A 111 -0.24 -1.01 4.99
CA THR A 111 -0.69 -2.19 5.74
C THR A 111 -0.28 -3.48 5.03
N GLU A 112 0.00 -4.57 5.76
CA GLU A 112 0.21 -5.90 5.19
C GLU A 112 -0.39 -6.99 6.06
N ARG A 113 -1.29 -7.79 5.47
CA ARG A 113 -1.98 -8.86 6.17
C ARG A 113 -1.16 -10.16 6.14
N THR A 114 -1.16 -10.83 7.28
CA THR A 114 -0.52 -12.13 7.49
C THR A 114 -1.58 -13.10 7.98
N LEU A 115 -1.84 -14.14 7.19
CA LEU A 115 -2.69 -15.25 7.57
C LEU A 115 -1.85 -16.24 8.39
N VAL A 116 -2.37 -16.66 9.53
CA VAL A 116 -1.83 -17.79 10.28
C VAL A 116 -2.93 -18.84 10.43
N SER A 117 -2.66 -20.04 9.93
CA SER A 117 -3.57 -21.19 10.01
C SER A 117 -2.90 -22.34 10.74
N GLU A 118 -3.67 -23.11 11.51
CA GLU A 118 -3.21 -24.34 12.15
C GLU A 118 -3.60 -25.55 11.30
N VAL A 119 -2.64 -26.42 11.01
CA VAL A 119 -2.83 -27.69 10.31
C VAL A 119 -2.10 -28.77 11.09
N ASP A 120 -2.83 -29.78 11.56
CA ASP A 120 -2.29 -30.91 12.35
C ASP A 120 -1.40 -30.50 13.54
N GLY A 121 -1.79 -29.43 14.25
CA GLY A 121 -1.05 -28.89 15.40
C GLY A 121 0.14 -27.99 15.05
N ALA A 122 0.38 -27.71 13.77
CA ALA A 122 1.44 -26.84 13.28
C ALA A 122 0.90 -25.51 12.75
N LEU A 123 1.61 -24.40 13.03
CA LEU A 123 1.27 -23.08 12.52
C LEU A 123 1.89 -22.84 11.13
N HIS A 124 1.06 -22.46 10.17
CA HIS A 124 1.45 -22.07 8.82
C HIS A 124 1.22 -20.57 8.63
N VAL A 125 2.26 -19.85 8.19
CA VAL A 125 2.24 -18.39 8.05
C VAL A 125 2.32 -18.01 6.58
N LYS A 126 1.39 -17.16 6.11
CA LYS A 126 1.35 -16.67 4.73
C LYS A 126 1.11 -15.16 4.71
N ASN A 127 2.00 -14.40 4.06
CA ASN A 127 1.70 -13.01 3.70
C ASN A 127 0.77 -13.02 2.48
N ILE A 128 -0.32 -12.28 2.55
CA ILE A 128 -1.31 -12.21 1.47
C ILE A 128 -1.28 -10.82 0.82
N PRO A 129 -1.54 -10.71 -0.49
CA PRO A 129 -1.57 -9.43 -1.18
C PRO A 129 -2.74 -8.55 -0.74
N GLU A 130 -2.77 -7.32 -1.25
CA GLU A 130 -3.93 -6.43 -1.15
C GLU A 130 -5.17 -7.16 -1.69
N PRO A 131 -6.36 -7.01 -1.07
CA PRO A 131 -7.58 -7.53 -1.66
C PRO A 131 -7.78 -6.94 -3.06
N PRO A 132 -8.35 -7.70 -4.00
CA PRO A 132 -8.78 -7.10 -5.26
C PRO A 132 -9.81 -6.00 -4.99
N PRO A 133 -9.92 -5.01 -5.89
CA PRO A 133 -11.00 -4.02 -5.83
C PRO A 133 -12.36 -4.71 -5.68
N PRO A 134 -13.30 -4.12 -4.93
CA PRO A 134 -14.64 -4.68 -4.85
C PRO A 134 -15.27 -4.75 -6.24
N GLU A 135 -15.94 -5.87 -6.53
CA GLU A 135 -16.75 -5.97 -7.75
C GLU A 135 -17.85 -4.90 -7.73
N PRO A 136 -18.24 -4.32 -8.89
CA PRO A 136 -19.35 -3.39 -8.95
C PRO A 136 -20.61 -4.00 -8.33
N VAL A 137 -21.10 -3.39 -7.24
CA VAL A 137 -22.25 -3.91 -6.52
C VAL A 137 -23.53 -3.41 -7.19
N THR A 138 -24.35 -4.32 -7.70
CA THR A 138 -25.74 -4.01 -8.05
C THR A 138 -26.51 -3.74 -6.77
N ARG A 139 -27.11 -2.55 -6.64
CA ARG A 139 -27.87 -2.20 -5.44
C ARG A 139 -29.14 -3.06 -5.36
N PRO A 140 -29.44 -3.69 -4.22
CA PRO A 140 -30.71 -4.39 -4.04
C PRO A 140 -31.85 -3.36 -4.06
N MET A 141 -32.87 -3.60 -4.88
CA MET A 141 -34.01 -2.69 -5.07
C MET A 141 -35.18 -2.99 -4.14
N GLU A 142 -35.20 -4.15 -3.49
CA GLU A 142 -36.30 -4.57 -2.63
C GLU A 142 -35.75 -5.13 -1.31
N LEU A 143 -36.45 -4.82 -0.22
CA LEU A 143 -36.20 -5.35 1.11
C LEU A 143 -37.41 -6.15 1.58
N TYR A 144 -37.18 -7.42 1.92
CA TYR A 144 -38.17 -8.30 2.52
C TYR A 144 -37.79 -8.62 3.97
N ILE A 145 -38.75 -8.56 4.89
CA ILE A 145 -38.60 -9.03 6.27
C ILE A 145 -39.62 -10.14 6.50
N ASN A 146 -39.17 -11.32 6.92
CA ASN A 146 -40.01 -12.51 7.12
C ASN A 146 -40.83 -12.92 5.87
N GLY A 147 -40.31 -12.64 4.67
CA GLY A 147 -40.98 -12.92 3.40
C GLY A 147 -41.99 -11.84 2.96
N GLU A 148 -42.20 -10.79 3.75
CA GLU A 148 -43.04 -9.65 3.38
C GLU A 148 -42.20 -8.52 2.80
N LEU A 149 -42.63 -7.96 1.66
CA LEU A 149 -42.01 -6.78 1.07
C LEU A 149 -42.25 -5.57 1.98
N VAL A 150 -41.18 -5.01 2.54
CA VAL A 150 -41.26 -3.86 3.46
C VAL A 150 -40.72 -2.57 2.85
N SER A 151 -39.88 -2.65 1.80
CA SER A 151 -39.38 -1.46 1.12
C SER A 151 -38.95 -1.77 -0.32
N LYS A 152 -39.12 -0.80 -1.21
CA LYS A 152 -38.68 -0.85 -2.60
C LYS A 152 -38.13 0.51 -3.02
N TRP A 153 -37.02 0.52 -3.76
CA TRP A 153 -36.36 1.72 -4.26
C TRP A 153 -36.29 1.69 -5.80
N ASP A 154 -36.34 2.88 -6.39
CA ASP A 154 -36.05 3.10 -7.82
C ASP A 154 -34.54 3.32 -8.01
N GLU A 155 -34.04 3.07 -9.22
CA GLU A 155 -32.62 3.14 -9.61
C GLU A 155 -32.07 4.58 -9.68
#